data_AF-A0AA37PHV0-F1
#
_entry.id   AF-A0AA37PHV0-F1
#
_cell.length_a   1.000
_cell.length_b   1.000
_cell.length_c   1.000
_cell.angle_alpha   90.00
_cell.angle_beta   90.00
_cell.angle_gamma   90.00
#
_symmetry.space_group_name_H-M   'P 1'
#
loop_
_entity.id
_entity.type
_entity.pdbx_description
1 polymer ?
#
loop_
_entity_poly.entity_id
_entity_poly.type
_entity_poly.pdbx_seq_one_letter_code
_entity_poly.pdbx_strand_id
1 'polypeptide(L)'
;MLLLQQSVLVAAFAAGLTNAIPTTKRAPESLVVLEQFETEFGTATWYGDAEDSPISKRAPENEATSLNRRCGSNAVTCSGSHQGPASACAQLIVSIAGPRSGQSVPSSPRSFCLTGSGGNCCVSWANPLSNAYYSQLVPAAQKVNNQCQSGGWVSGLSRDTLIGNTCTTQCLSDRPNGCS
;
A
#
# COMPACT_ATOMS: atom_id res chain seq x y z
N MET A 1 35.93 -66.15 28.67
CA MET A 1 36.07 -65.03 29.63
C MET A 1 35.99 -63.75 28.81
N LEU A 2 34.91 -62.97 28.98
CA LEU A 2 34.61 -61.59 28.51
C LEU A 2 34.81 -61.27 27.01
N LEU A 3 33.76 -61.17 26.20
CA LEU A 3 32.90 -59.98 25.94
C LEU A 3 33.68 -58.70 25.58
N LEU A 4 33.56 -58.25 24.33
CA LEU A 4 33.49 -56.83 23.97
C LEU A 4 32.84 -56.68 22.58
N GLN A 5 31.53 -56.41 22.61
CA GLN A 5 30.77 -55.89 21.48
C GLN A 5 31.28 -54.49 21.14
N GLN A 6 31.55 -54.21 19.86
CA GLN A 6 31.70 -52.84 19.37
C GLN A 6 30.55 -52.54 18.41
N SER A 7 29.58 -51.82 18.92
CA SER A 7 28.44 -51.28 18.16
C SER A 7 28.91 -50.07 17.36
N VAL A 8 28.86 -50.16 16.03
CA VAL A 8 29.09 -49.02 15.13
C VAL A 8 27.80 -48.19 15.07
N LEU A 9 27.84 -46.98 15.64
CA LEU A 9 26.77 -45.98 15.54
C LEU A 9 26.88 -45.25 14.19
N VAL A 10 25.91 -45.47 13.30
CA VAL A 10 25.73 -44.67 12.08
C VAL A 10 24.87 -43.46 12.44
N ALA A 11 25.48 -42.27 12.51
CA ALA A 11 24.76 -41.01 12.69
C ALA A 11 24.22 -40.52 11.34
N ALA A 12 22.91 -40.65 11.13
CA ALA A 12 22.22 -40.04 9.99
C ALA A 12 22.01 -38.54 10.29
N PHE A 13 22.80 -37.68 9.65
CA PHE A 13 22.54 -36.23 9.63
C PHE A 13 21.41 -35.95 8.63
N ALA A 14 20.18 -35.84 9.15
CA ALA A 14 19.08 -35.25 8.40
C ALA A 14 19.27 -33.73 8.36
N ALA A 15 19.83 -33.22 7.27
CA ALA A 15 19.83 -31.79 6.97
C ALA A 15 18.39 -31.36 6.67
N GLY A 16 17.72 -30.78 7.67
CA GLY A 16 16.42 -30.16 7.49
C GLY A 16 16.56 -28.94 6.57
N LEU A 17 16.14 -29.08 5.32
CA LEU A 17 15.89 -27.95 4.43
C LEU A 17 14.67 -27.19 4.96
N THR A 18 14.91 -26.20 5.82
CA THR A 18 13.90 -25.20 6.15
C THR A 18 13.74 -24.31 4.92
N ASN A 19 12.81 -24.67 4.03
CA ASN A 19 12.30 -23.73 3.05
C ASN A 19 11.61 -22.61 3.84
N ALA A 20 12.30 -21.47 3.98
CA ALA A 20 11.68 -20.24 4.45
C ALA A 20 10.61 -19.87 3.42
N ILE A 21 9.35 -20.16 3.74
CA ILE A 21 8.21 -19.70 2.96
C ILE A 21 8.29 -18.17 2.98
N PRO A 22 8.36 -17.48 1.83
CA PRO A 22 8.35 -16.03 1.81
C PRO A 22 7.09 -15.56 2.53
N THR A 23 7.27 -14.80 3.60
CA THR A 23 6.18 -14.22 4.38
C THR A 23 5.49 -13.17 3.52
N THR A 24 4.55 -13.59 2.67
CA THR A 24 3.62 -12.67 2.03
C THR A 24 2.91 -11.95 3.17
N LYS A 25 3.23 -10.65 3.36
CA LYS A 25 2.58 -9.84 4.39
C LYS A 25 1.07 -9.98 4.20
N ARG A 26 0.43 -10.64 5.17
CA ARG A 26 -1.02 -10.80 5.22
C ARG A 26 -1.64 -9.42 5.18
N ALA A 27 -2.59 -9.20 4.29
CA ALA A 27 -3.39 -7.98 4.29
C ALA A 27 -3.95 -7.74 5.71
N PRO A 28 -4.04 -6.48 6.20
CA PRO A 28 -4.63 -6.19 7.50
C PRO A 28 -6.07 -6.71 7.56
N GLU A 29 -6.55 -7.08 8.75
CA GLU A 29 -7.78 -7.89 8.96
C GLU A 29 -9.07 -7.34 8.31
N SER A 30 -9.08 -6.08 7.85
CA SER A 30 -10.20 -5.44 7.13
C SER A 30 -10.00 -5.34 5.61
N LEU A 31 -8.81 -5.60 5.07
CA LEU A 31 -8.49 -5.44 3.65
C LEU A 31 -8.17 -6.78 2.98
N VAL A 32 -8.63 -6.93 1.74
CA VAL A 32 -8.28 -8.04 0.85
C VAL A 32 -7.42 -7.55 -0.31
N VAL A 33 -6.57 -8.43 -0.83
CA VAL A 33 -5.80 -8.16 -2.07
C VAL A 33 -6.77 -8.26 -3.25
N LEU A 34 -6.93 -7.16 -3.98
CA LEU A 34 -7.78 -7.09 -5.18
C LEU A 34 -7.00 -7.36 -6.45
N GLU A 35 -5.79 -6.82 -6.53
CA GLU A 35 -4.89 -6.99 -7.67
C GLU A 35 -3.44 -6.94 -7.16
N GLN A 36 -2.58 -7.75 -7.77
CA GLN A 36 -1.15 -7.72 -7.54
C GLN A 36 -0.41 -7.90 -8.86
N PHE A 37 0.63 -7.12 -9.09
CA PHE A 37 1.45 -7.19 -10.29
C PHE A 37 2.89 -6.73 -10.03
N GLU A 38 3.82 -7.21 -10.85
CA GLU A 38 5.22 -6.80 -10.77
C GLU A 38 5.46 -5.50 -11.54
N THR A 39 6.31 -4.65 -10.98
CA THR A 39 6.83 -3.42 -11.58
C THR A 39 8.35 -3.47 -11.61
N GLU A 40 8.99 -2.53 -12.30
CA GLU A 40 10.45 -2.40 -12.25
C GLU A 40 11.00 -2.11 -10.84
N PHE A 41 10.15 -1.67 -9.91
CA PHE A 41 10.52 -1.33 -8.53
C PHE A 41 10.11 -2.39 -7.50
N GLY A 42 9.42 -3.45 -7.91
CA GLY A 42 8.92 -4.52 -7.04
C GLY A 42 7.43 -4.80 -7.23
N THR A 43 6.85 -5.49 -6.26
CA THR A 43 5.46 -5.96 -6.30
C THR A 43 4.50 -4.83 -5.89
N ALA A 44 3.64 -4.42 -6.82
CA ALA A 44 2.55 -3.49 -6.58
C ALA A 44 1.29 -4.25 -6.17
N THR A 45 0.62 -3.82 -5.10
CA THR A 45 -0.55 -4.49 -4.53
C THR A 45 -1.68 -3.50 -4.25
N TRP A 46 -2.86 -3.81 -4.77
CA TRP A 46 -4.11 -3.10 -4.51
C TRP A 46 -4.88 -3.79 -3.40
N TYR A 47 -5.25 -3.04 -2.36
CA TYR A 47 -6.06 -3.53 -1.25
C TYR A 47 -7.41 -2.80 -1.18
N GLY A 48 -8.48 -3.54 -0.91
CA GLY A 48 -9.82 -2.99 -0.71
C GLY A 48 -10.66 -3.78 0.28
N ASP A 49 -11.91 -3.38 0.47
CA ASP A 49 -12.82 -4.01 1.43
C ASP A 49 -13.34 -5.36 0.87
N ALA A 50 -13.50 -6.38 1.72
CA ALA A 50 -13.84 -7.75 1.31
C ALA A 50 -15.21 -7.90 0.61
N GLU A 51 -16.16 -7.03 0.95
CA GLU A 51 -17.56 -7.07 0.49
C GLU A 51 -17.77 -6.39 -0.89
N ASP A 52 -16.75 -5.70 -1.43
CA ASP A 52 -16.89 -4.82 -2.61
C ASP A 52 -16.09 -5.28 -3.87
N SER A 53 -15.61 -6.52 -3.91
CA SER A 53 -14.97 -7.07 -5.13
C SER A 53 -16.03 -7.76 -6.02
N PRO A 54 -16.23 -7.39 -7.30
CA PRO A 54 -15.21 -6.93 -8.25
C PRO A 54 -15.56 -5.61 -8.96
N ILE A 55 -14.53 -5.03 -9.60
CA ILE A 55 -14.55 -3.97 -10.61
C ILE A 55 -15.95 -3.70 -11.19
N SER A 56 -16.45 -2.47 -10.98
CA SER A 56 -17.69 -1.88 -11.51
C SER A 56 -18.95 -2.02 -10.64
N LYS A 57 -19.19 -0.99 -9.83
CA LYS A 57 -20.46 -0.26 -9.89
C LYS A 57 -20.12 1.21 -9.99
N ARG A 58 -20.57 1.86 -11.08
CA ARG A 58 -20.56 3.33 -11.19
C ARG A 58 -21.09 3.88 -9.88
N ALA A 59 -20.29 4.70 -9.20
CA ALA A 59 -20.76 5.46 -8.06
C ALA A 59 -22.05 6.17 -8.48
N PRO A 60 -23.11 6.18 -7.65
CA PRO A 60 -24.31 6.94 -7.99
C PRO A 60 -23.89 8.38 -8.24
N GLU A 61 -24.20 8.84 -9.45
CA GLU A 61 -24.11 10.24 -9.88
C GLU A 61 -25.18 11.02 -9.12
N ASN A 62 -24.99 11.14 -7.80
CA ASN A 62 -25.73 12.11 -7.02
C ASN A 62 -25.00 13.43 -7.23
N GLU A 63 -25.47 14.14 -8.26
CA GLU A 63 -25.50 15.60 -8.40
C GLU A 63 -25.79 16.26 -7.03
N ALA A 64 -24.76 16.39 -6.20
CA ALA A 64 -24.78 17.27 -5.04
C ALA A 64 -24.26 18.63 -5.53
N THR A 65 -25.21 19.38 -6.08
CA THR A 65 -25.37 20.82 -6.03
C THR A 65 -24.15 21.58 -5.51
N SER A 66 -23.59 22.38 -6.42
CA SER A 66 -22.59 23.41 -6.21
C SER A 66 -22.83 24.28 -4.97
N LEU A 67 -22.22 23.93 -3.83
CA LEU A 67 -21.92 24.86 -2.76
C LEU A 67 -20.53 24.52 -2.20
N ASN A 68 -19.50 25.13 -2.80
CA ASN A 68 -18.17 25.36 -2.24
C ASN A 68 -17.44 24.11 -1.68
N ARG A 69 -17.15 23.12 -2.53
CA ARG A 69 -16.33 21.96 -2.13
C ARG A 69 -14.88 22.43 -1.88
N ARG A 70 -14.55 22.80 -0.62
CA ARG A 70 -13.24 23.35 -0.20
C ARG A 70 -12.18 22.27 0.06
N CYS A 71 -12.07 21.27 -0.82
CA CYS A 71 -10.97 20.31 -0.77
C CYS A 71 -10.08 20.42 -2.02
N GLY A 72 -8.85 19.95 -1.91
CA GLY A 72 -7.75 20.13 -2.86
C GLY A 72 -6.53 20.85 -2.27
N SER A 73 -6.63 21.39 -1.04
CA SER A 73 -5.50 22.07 -0.39
C SER A 73 -4.36 21.10 -0.06
N ASN A 74 -4.69 19.81 0.12
CA ASN A 74 -3.75 18.75 0.50
C ASN A 74 -2.94 19.17 1.75
N ALA A 75 -3.62 19.55 2.82
CA ALA A 75 -2.97 20.03 4.04
C ALA A 75 -2.20 18.89 4.72
N VAL A 76 -0.87 19.00 4.78
CA VAL A 76 0.02 17.92 5.24
C VAL A 76 0.21 17.95 6.75
N THR A 77 0.22 16.76 7.37
CA THR A 77 0.68 16.53 8.74
C THR A 77 1.64 15.34 8.73
N CYS A 78 2.87 15.56 9.20
CA CYS A 78 3.89 14.52 9.25
C CYS A 78 3.77 13.67 10.52
N SER A 79 4.22 12.43 10.42
CA SER A 79 4.23 11.47 11.52
C SER A 79 5.60 10.78 11.62
N GLY A 80 6.05 10.55 12.86
CA GLY A 80 7.23 9.72 13.14
C GLY A 80 6.90 8.22 13.22
N SER A 81 5.63 7.83 13.11
CA SER A 81 5.18 6.44 13.18
C SER A 81 4.94 5.86 11.80
N HIS A 82 5.21 4.56 11.64
CA HIS A 82 4.87 3.78 10.43
C HIS A 82 5.55 4.33 9.18
N GLN A 83 6.83 4.68 9.34
CA GLN A 83 7.60 5.30 8.28
C GLN A 83 8.02 4.28 7.23
N GLY A 84 7.74 4.62 5.98
CA GLY A 84 8.32 3.93 4.82
C GLY A 84 9.65 4.58 4.43
N PRO A 85 10.56 3.84 3.77
CA PRO A 85 11.73 4.44 3.14
C PRO A 85 11.28 5.47 2.09
N ALA A 86 11.84 6.67 2.12
CA ALA A 86 11.48 7.75 1.20
C ALA A 86 11.71 7.36 -0.27
N SER A 87 12.73 6.53 -0.54
CA SER A 87 12.98 5.96 -1.87
C SER A 87 11.86 5.04 -2.34
N ALA A 88 11.38 4.13 -1.48
CA ALA A 88 10.26 3.25 -1.79
C ALA A 88 8.97 4.05 -2.04
N CYS A 89 8.74 5.12 -1.26
CA CYS A 89 7.60 6.00 -1.48
C CYS A 89 7.69 6.82 -2.77
N ALA A 90 8.87 7.30 -3.14
CA ALA A 90 9.08 7.94 -4.43
C ALA A 90 8.82 6.98 -5.61
N GLN A 91 9.29 5.73 -5.50
CA GLN A 91 9.06 4.68 -6.51
C GLN A 91 7.57 4.31 -6.63
N LEU A 92 6.87 4.23 -5.50
CA LEU A 92 5.41 4.05 -5.50
C LEU A 92 4.73 5.18 -6.28
N ILE A 93 5.08 6.43 -6.00
CA ILE A 93 4.50 7.61 -6.68
C ILE A 93 4.76 7.54 -8.19
N VAL A 94 5.96 7.19 -8.62
CA VAL A 94 6.30 6.98 -10.05
C VAL A 94 5.43 5.87 -10.65
N SER A 95 5.26 4.75 -9.93
CA SER A 95 4.45 3.62 -10.39
C SER A 95 2.98 4.02 -10.60
N ILE A 96 2.42 4.88 -9.72
CA ILE A 96 1.07 5.44 -9.87
C ILE A 96 1.00 6.38 -11.09
N ALA A 97 2.01 7.24 -11.26
CA ALA A 97 2.08 8.22 -12.34
C ALA A 97 2.36 7.60 -13.73
N GLY A 98 2.76 6.33 -13.77
CA GLY A 98 3.15 5.60 -14.97
C GLY A 98 1.98 5.16 -15.87
N PRO A 99 2.12 3.99 -16.55
CA PRO A 99 1.19 3.56 -17.60
C PRO A 99 -0.28 3.42 -17.16
N ARG A 100 -0.53 3.22 -15.87
CA ARG A 100 -1.87 3.01 -15.30
C ARG A 100 -2.52 4.31 -14.81
N SER A 101 -1.86 5.46 -14.96
CA SER A 101 -2.33 6.77 -14.47
C SER A 101 -3.73 7.18 -14.97
N GLY A 102 -4.09 6.76 -16.20
CA GLY A 102 -5.41 6.99 -16.81
C GLY A 102 -6.48 5.93 -16.45
N GLN A 103 -6.13 4.89 -15.70
CA GLN A 103 -7.09 3.89 -15.24
C GLN A 103 -7.89 4.43 -14.06
N SER A 104 -9.16 4.04 -13.99
CA SER A 104 -10.04 4.37 -12.87
C SER A 104 -9.61 3.63 -11.62
N VAL A 105 -9.54 4.35 -10.50
CA VAL A 105 -9.48 3.72 -9.18
C VAL A 105 -10.85 3.09 -8.91
N PRO A 106 -10.94 1.81 -8.52
CA PRO A 106 -12.21 1.24 -8.10
C PRO A 106 -12.84 2.09 -6.98
N SER A 107 -14.15 1.96 -6.75
CA SER A 107 -14.81 2.73 -5.68
C SER A 107 -14.33 2.34 -4.27
N SER A 108 -13.96 1.07 -4.12
CA SER A 108 -13.36 0.50 -2.90
C SER A 108 -12.03 -0.19 -3.20
N PRO A 109 -10.95 0.58 -3.31
CA PRO A 109 -9.72 0.24 -2.62
C PRO A 109 -9.58 1.20 -1.44
N ARG A 110 -8.80 0.78 -0.46
CA ARG A 110 -8.36 1.62 0.66
C ARG A 110 -6.87 1.92 0.59
N SER A 111 -6.14 1.18 -0.23
CA SER A 111 -4.73 1.47 -0.47
C SER A 111 -4.12 0.83 -1.73
N PHE A 112 -2.99 1.41 -2.11
CA PHE A 112 -2.06 0.90 -3.10
C PHE A 112 -0.66 0.89 -2.50
N CYS A 113 -0.01 -0.26 -2.49
CA CYS A 113 1.32 -0.44 -1.93
C CYS A 113 2.32 -0.91 -2.97
N LEU A 114 3.57 -0.53 -2.79
CA LEU A 114 4.72 -1.07 -3.48
C LEU A 114 5.64 -1.70 -2.43
N THR A 115 5.94 -2.98 -2.62
CA THR A 115 6.89 -3.73 -1.80
C THR A 115 8.04 -4.20 -2.68
N GLY A 116 9.27 -3.87 -2.31
CA GLY A 116 10.47 -4.31 -3.01
C GLY A 116 11.67 -4.42 -2.08
N SER A 117 12.85 -4.65 -2.66
CA SER A 117 14.12 -4.74 -1.90
C SER A 117 14.44 -3.44 -1.15
N GLY A 118 13.99 -2.29 -1.67
CA GLY A 118 14.11 -0.98 -1.04
C GLY A 118 13.12 -0.70 0.10
N GLY A 119 12.23 -1.64 0.42
CA GLY A 119 11.25 -1.54 1.50
C GLY A 119 9.81 -1.50 1.01
N ASN A 120 8.92 -1.03 1.88
CA ASN A 120 7.49 -0.95 1.62
C ASN A 120 7.00 0.50 1.75
N CYS A 121 6.15 0.92 0.82
CA CYS A 121 5.39 2.15 0.95
C CYS A 121 3.97 1.96 0.39
N CYS A 122 3.01 2.67 0.98
CA CYS A 122 1.61 2.59 0.65
C CYS A 122 1.00 3.99 0.62
N VAL A 123 0.18 4.23 -0.41
CA VAL A 123 -0.81 5.29 -0.43
C VAL A 123 -2.14 4.68 0.04
N SER A 124 -2.75 5.25 1.07
CA SER A 124 -4.07 4.82 1.56
C SER A 124 -5.00 6.00 1.75
N TRP A 125 -6.31 5.78 1.83
CA TRP A 125 -7.28 6.87 2.00
C TRP A 125 -8.51 6.45 2.81
N ALA A 126 -9.15 7.46 3.42
CA ALA A 126 -10.15 7.25 4.46
C ALA A 126 -11.58 7.00 3.95
N ASN A 127 -11.94 7.47 2.75
CA ASN A 127 -13.32 7.41 2.24
C ASN A 127 -13.39 6.71 0.88
N PRO A 128 -14.46 5.94 0.59
CA PRO A 128 -14.70 5.40 -0.75
C PRO A 128 -14.64 6.49 -1.83
N LEU A 129 -14.03 6.16 -2.96
CA LEU A 129 -13.80 7.11 -4.04
C LEU A 129 -14.92 7.04 -5.08
N SER A 130 -15.22 8.18 -5.69
CA SER A 130 -16.16 8.31 -6.81
C SER A 130 -15.46 8.98 -7.98
N ASN A 131 -15.58 8.41 -9.19
CA ASN A 131 -14.98 8.93 -10.43
C ASN A 131 -13.49 9.28 -10.30
N ALA A 132 -12.73 8.42 -9.63
CA ALA A 132 -11.32 8.63 -9.36
C ALA A 132 -10.41 7.94 -10.38
N TYR A 133 -9.24 8.53 -10.62
CA TYR A 133 -8.18 8.01 -11.49
C TYR A 133 -6.88 7.87 -10.72
N TYR A 134 -6.03 6.94 -11.14
CA TYR A 134 -4.77 6.64 -10.45
C TYR A 134 -3.90 7.89 -10.33
N SER A 135 -3.82 8.70 -11.39
CA SER A 135 -3.10 9.98 -11.41
C SER A 135 -3.49 10.93 -10.26
N GLN A 136 -4.73 10.88 -9.80
CA GLN A 136 -5.23 11.76 -8.74
C GLN A 136 -4.75 11.35 -7.34
N LEU A 137 -4.15 10.16 -7.20
CA LEU A 137 -3.51 9.74 -5.97
C LEU A 137 -2.13 10.38 -5.77
N VAL A 138 -1.52 10.91 -6.83
CA VAL A 138 -0.13 11.43 -6.84
C VAL A 138 0.05 12.75 -6.09
N PRO A 139 -0.77 13.80 -6.28
CA PRO A 139 -0.42 15.14 -5.79
C PRO A 139 -0.29 15.22 -4.26
N ALA A 140 -1.22 14.58 -3.52
CA ALA A 140 -1.18 14.55 -2.06
C ALA A 140 -0.02 13.66 -1.55
N ALA A 141 0.17 12.48 -2.14
CA ALA A 141 1.27 11.57 -1.81
C ALA A 141 2.63 12.24 -2.02
N GLN A 142 2.82 12.93 -3.15
CA GLN A 142 4.07 13.64 -3.44
C GLN A 142 4.29 14.81 -2.50
N LYS A 143 3.23 15.53 -2.11
CA LYS A 143 3.35 16.61 -1.12
C LYS A 143 3.76 16.07 0.25
N VAL A 144 3.18 14.96 0.70
CA VAL A 144 3.61 14.28 1.94
C VAL A 144 5.04 13.79 1.80
N ASN A 145 5.41 13.16 0.69
CA ASN A 145 6.76 12.68 0.43
C ASN A 145 7.79 13.81 0.57
N ASN A 146 7.51 14.97 -0.02
CA ASN A 146 8.43 16.11 -0.02
C ASN A 146 8.52 16.82 1.34
N GLN A 147 7.41 16.91 2.08
CA GLN A 147 7.35 17.69 3.32
C GLN A 147 7.66 16.88 4.58
N CYS A 148 7.42 15.57 4.56
CA CYS A 148 7.56 14.70 5.73
C CYS A 148 8.78 13.80 5.68
N GLN A 149 9.65 13.98 4.69
CA GLN A 149 10.90 13.25 4.61
C GLN A 149 11.87 13.74 5.69
N SER A 150 12.31 12.82 6.55
CA SER A 150 13.34 13.05 7.56
C SER A 150 14.24 11.84 7.67
N GLY A 151 15.55 12.02 7.52
CA GLY A 151 16.54 10.93 7.66
C GLY A 151 16.38 9.78 6.65
N GLY A 152 15.76 10.02 5.48
CA GLY A 152 15.48 8.98 4.48
C GLY A 152 14.18 8.20 4.72
N TRP A 153 13.37 8.63 5.68
CA TRP A 153 12.10 8.01 6.05
C TRP A 153 10.96 9.00 5.85
N VAL A 154 9.76 8.49 5.55
CA VAL A 154 8.57 9.31 5.39
C VAL A 154 7.33 8.65 5.94
N SER A 155 6.53 9.44 6.65
CA SER A 155 5.15 9.10 7.00
C SER A 155 4.37 10.38 7.22
N GLY A 156 3.13 10.39 6.76
CA GLY A 156 2.24 11.52 6.98
C GLY A 156 0.90 11.31 6.31
N LEU A 157 0.04 12.29 6.55
CA LEU A 157 -1.28 12.37 5.97
C LEU A 157 -1.50 13.73 5.34
N SER A 158 -2.36 13.76 4.34
CA SER A 158 -2.86 14.93 3.66
C SER A 158 -4.37 14.99 3.89
N ARG A 159 -4.84 16.05 4.55
CA ARG A 159 -6.26 16.36 4.71
C ARG A 159 -6.74 17.23 3.56
N ASP A 160 -8.06 17.32 3.43
CA ASP A 160 -8.71 18.08 2.36
C ASP A 160 -8.19 17.63 0.99
N THR A 161 -8.00 16.33 0.79
CA THR A 161 -7.52 15.78 -0.47
C THR A 161 -8.70 15.47 -1.37
N LEU A 162 -8.70 16.03 -2.58
CA LEU A 162 -9.69 15.72 -3.60
C LEU A 162 -9.16 14.59 -4.49
N ILE A 163 -9.83 13.43 -4.46
CA ILE A 163 -9.57 12.31 -5.36
C ILE A 163 -10.87 11.96 -6.07
N GLY A 164 -10.87 12.06 -7.40
CA GLY A 164 -12.10 12.06 -8.19
C GLY A 164 -13.06 13.15 -7.72
N ASN A 165 -14.24 12.74 -7.28
CA ASN A 165 -15.27 13.60 -6.71
C ASN A 165 -15.33 13.55 -5.18
N THR A 166 -14.43 12.83 -4.51
CA THR A 166 -14.46 12.62 -3.05
C THR A 166 -13.42 13.51 -2.36
N CYS A 167 -13.85 14.28 -1.34
CA CYS A 167 -12.93 14.86 -0.36
C CYS A 167 -12.60 13.79 0.69
N THR A 168 -11.32 13.51 0.88
CA THR A 168 -10.87 12.49 1.83
C THR A 168 -9.54 12.89 2.47
N THR A 169 -9.06 12.05 3.39
CA THR A 169 -7.67 12.09 3.87
C THR A 169 -6.89 11.02 3.12
N GLN A 170 -5.71 11.37 2.61
CA GLN A 170 -4.77 10.44 1.99
C GLN A 170 -3.52 10.32 2.85
N CYS A 171 -3.04 9.09 3.08
CA CYS A 171 -1.84 8.80 3.86
C CYS A 171 -0.75 8.23 2.97
N LEU A 172 0.51 8.51 3.32
CA LEU A 172 1.70 7.88 2.78
C LEU A 172 2.50 7.29 3.94
N SER A 173 2.69 5.97 3.97
CA SER A 173 3.33 5.26 5.09
C SER A 173 3.80 3.86 4.68
N ASP A 174 4.39 3.08 5.60
CA ASP A 174 4.71 1.66 5.36
C ASP A 174 3.52 0.71 5.52
N ARG A 175 2.28 1.23 5.63
CA ARG A 175 1.07 0.44 5.91
C ARG A 175 -0.07 0.67 4.92
N PRO A 176 -0.74 -0.41 4.47
CA PRO A 176 -1.94 -0.31 3.64
C PRO A 176 -3.13 0.31 4.40
N ASN A 177 -3.18 0.25 5.73
CA ASN A 177 -4.27 0.82 6.52
C ASN A 177 -3.93 2.17 7.18
N GLY A 178 -3.05 2.97 6.58
CA GLY A 178 -2.59 4.22 7.19
C GLY A 178 -3.69 5.25 7.45
N CYS A 179 -4.72 5.28 6.60
CA CYS A 179 -5.83 6.23 6.64
C CYS A 179 -7.21 5.57 6.83
N SER A 180 -7.27 4.24 6.91
CA SER A 180 -8.51 3.45 6.92
C SER A 180 -8.86 2.97 8.32
#